data_AF-A0A645C5Y2-F1
#
_entry.id   AF-A0A645C5Y2-F1
#
_cell.length_a   1.000
_cell.length_b   1.000
_cell.length_c   1.000
_cell.angle_alpha   90.00
_cell.angle_beta   90.00
_cell.angle_gamma   90.00
#
_symmetry.space_group_name_H-M   'P 1'
#
loop_
_entity.id
_entity.type
_entity.pdbx_description
1 polymer ?
#
loop_
_entity_poly.entity_id
_entity_poly.type
_entity_poly.pdbx_seq_one_letter_code
_entity_poly.pdbx_strand_id
1 'polypeptide(L)' 'MVIKTLPGMAQAAAASIDAMSWTEIVGTLAGDDTIFAIFRSEAAALGYTGELNKMLK' A
#
# COMPACT_ATOMS: atom_id res chain seq x y z
N MET A 1 3.94 2.93 -5.92
CA MET A 1 2.49 2.74 -6.10
C MET A 1 1.74 3.82 -5.34
N VAL A 2 0.64 4.34 -5.89
CA VAL A 2 -0.25 5.29 -5.19
C VAL A 2 -1.54 4.56 -4.84
N ILE A 3 -1.94 4.62 -3.57
CA ILE A 3 -3.17 4.01 -3.06
C ILE A 3 -4.06 5.15 -2.58
N LYS A 4 -5.29 5.21 -3.07
CA LYS A 4 -6.31 6.14 -2.61
C LYS A 4 -7.16 5.50 -1.52
N THR A 5 -7.41 6.23 -0.46
CA THR A 5 -8.28 5.83 0.65
C THR A 5 -9.46 6.76 0.75
N LEU A 6 -10.38 6.47 1.67
CA LEU A 6 -11.33 7.48 2.12
C LEU A 6 -10.56 8.64 2.81
N PRO A 7 -11.13 9.87 2.83
CA PRO A 7 -10.56 11.00 3.55
C PRO A 7 -10.25 10.67 5.01
N GLY A 8 -9.08 11.10 5.50
CA GLY A 8 -8.60 10.82 6.85
C GLY A 8 -8.19 9.38 7.15
N MET A 9 -8.25 8.45 6.19
CA MET A 9 -8.00 7.03 6.44
C MET A 9 -6.61 6.53 5.99
N ALA A 10 -5.81 7.36 5.32
CA ALA A 10 -4.54 6.91 4.75
C ALA A 10 -3.56 6.40 5.81
N GLN A 11 -3.51 7.02 6.99
CA GLN A 11 -2.63 6.58 8.07
C GLN A 11 -3.01 5.19 8.61
N ALA A 12 -4.29 4.95 8.87
CA ALA A 12 -4.77 3.65 9.37
C ALA A 12 -4.56 2.53 8.35
N ALA A 13 -4.80 2.82 7.07
CA ALA A 13 -4.56 1.88 5.98
C ALA A 13 -3.07 1.59 5.79
N ALA A 14 -2.20 2.61 5.85
CA ALA A 14 -0.74 2.42 5.79
C ALA A 14 -0.23 1.59 6.97
N ALA A 15 -0.69 1.85 8.19
CA ALA A 15 -0.32 1.03 9.35
C ALA A 15 -0.74 -0.44 9.18
N SER A 16 -1.89 -0.69 8.56
CA SER A 16 -2.33 -2.06 8.24
C SER A 16 -1.41 -2.72 7.20
N ILE A 17 -0.98 -1.99 6.17
CA ILE A 17 -0.03 -2.47 5.16
C ILE A 17 1.33 -2.78 5.80
N ASP A 18 1.85 -1.88 6.64
CA ASP A 18 3.13 -2.06 7.33
C ASP A 18 3.09 -3.28 8.25
N ALA A 19 1.96 -3.51 8.94
CA ALA A 19 1.75 -4.68 9.80
C ALA A 19 1.78 -6.02 9.05
N MET A 20 1.42 -6.04 7.75
CA MET A 20 1.52 -7.24 6.91
C MET A 20 2.98 -7.66 6.64
N SER A 21 3.96 -6.79 6.96
CA SER A 21 5.40 -7.10 6.89
C SER A 21 5.86 -7.64 5.54
N TRP A 22 5.28 -7.15 4.45
CA TRP A 22 5.64 -7.58 3.10
C TRP A 22 7.07 -7.14 2.73
N THR A 23 7.95 -8.12 2.52
CA THR A 23 9.39 -7.92 2.27
C THR A 23 9.71 -7.10 1.04
N GLU A 24 8.80 -7.10 0.07
CA GLU A 24 8.94 -6.38 -1.21
C GLU A 24 8.66 -4.88 -1.10
N ILE A 25 7.99 -4.44 -0.03
CA ILE A 25 7.80 -3.02 0.28
C ILE A 25 9.04 -2.52 1.00
N VAL A 26 9.60 -1.42 0.48
CA VAL A 26 10.69 -0.69 1.13
C VAL A 26 10.12 0.19 2.25
N GLY A 27 8.97 0.81 2.01
CA GLY A 27 8.24 1.59 3.00
C GLY A 27 7.01 2.28 2.41
N THR A 28 6.20 2.87 3.28
CA THR A 28 5.01 3.63 2.93
C THR A 28 5.10 5.07 3.45
N LEU A 29 4.43 6.00 2.77
CA LEU A 29 4.23 7.38 3.20
C LEU A 29 2.76 7.73 3.06
N ALA A 30 2.09 7.97 4.18
CA ALA A 30 0.68 8.31 4.22
C ALA A 30 0.46 9.82 4.37
N GLY A 31 -0.46 10.35 3.57
CA GLY A 31 -1.07 11.67 3.74
C GLY A 31 -2.41 11.56 4.45
N ASP A 32 -3.42 12.27 3.94
CA ASP A 32 -4.81 12.21 4.45
C ASP A 32 -5.64 11.10 3.78
N ASP A 33 -5.69 11.11 2.45
CA ASP A 33 -6.51 10.22 1.63
C ASP A 33 -5.69 9.43 0.60
N THR A 34 -4.36 9.48 0.74
CA THR A 34 -3.40 8.96 -0.23
C THR A 34 -2.20 8.34 0.48
N ILE A 35 -1.79 7.15 0.05
CA ILE A 35 -0.56 6.49 0.48
C ILE A 35 0.36 6.33 -0.72
N PHE A 36 1.63 6.66 -0.54
CA PHE A 36 2.68 6.35 -1.50
C PHE A 36 3.53 5.19 -0.97
N ALA A 37 3.51 4.06 -1.67
CA ALA A 37 4.26 2.87 -1.31
C ALA A 37 5.43 2.64 -2.27
N ILE A 38 6.62 2.45 -1.72
CA ILE A 38 7.86 2.18 -2.46
C ILE A 38 8.13 0.69 -2.44
N PHE A 39 8.38 0.12 -3.62
CA PHE A 39 8.68 -1.31 -3.81
C PHE A 39 10.12 -1.49 -4.28
N ARG A 40 10.71 -2.64 -3.98
CA ARG A 40 12.07 -2.99 -4.40
C ARG A 40 12.21 -3.19 -5.91
N SER A 41 11.13 -3.52 -6.60
CA SER A 41 11.08 -3.65 -8.06
C SER A 41 9.71 -3.33 -8.62
N GLU A 42 9.65 -3.05 -9.92
CA GLU A 42 8.39 -2.86 -10.65
C GLU A 42 7.53 -4.13 -10.65
N ALA A 43 8.16 -5.30 -10.83
CA ALA A 43 7.47 -6.59 -10.80
C ALA A 43 6.77 -6.84 -9.46
N ALA A 44 7.41 -6.49 -8.34
CA ALA A 44 6.81 -6.57 -7.02
C ALA A 44 5.59 -5.65 -6.88
N ALA A 45 5.68 -4.41 -7.37
CA ALA A 45 4.54 -3.48 -7.34
C ALA A 45 3.35 -3.97 -8.18
N LEU A 46 3.61 -4.60 -9.33
CA LEU A 46 2.58 -5.22 -10.18
C LEU A 46 1.91 -6.40 -9.49
N GLY A 47 2.70 -7.32 -8.91
CA GLY A 47 2.17 -8.46 -8.15
C GLY A 47 1.29 -8.02 -6.98
N TYR A 48 1.73 -7.00 -6.26
CA TYR A 48 0.99 -6.41 -5.15
C TYR A 48 -0.38 -5.86 -5.55
N THR A 49 -0.45 -5.17 -6.68
CA THR A 49 -1.72 -4.61 -7.19
C THR A 49 -2.74 -5.72 -7.44
N GLY A 50 -2.28 -6.90 -7.89
CA GLY A 50 -3.12 -8.09 -8.06
C GLY A 50 -3.68 -8.61 -6.74
N GLU A 51 -2.84 -8.76 -5.71
CA GLU A 51 -3.24 -9.22 -4.38
C GLU A 51 -4.18 -8.24 -3.67
N LEU A 52 -3.86 -6.94 -3.70
CA LEU A 52 -4.70 -5.91 -3.09
C LEU A 52 -6.12 -5.91 -3.68
N ASN A 53 -6.25 -6.07 -5.00
CA ASN A 53 -7.54 -6.16 -5.66
C ASN A 53 -8.33 -7.43 -5.29
N LYS A 54 -7.67 -8.52 -4.90
CA LYS A 54 -8.35 -9.73 -4.40
C LYS A 54 -8.88 -9.52 -2.99
N MET A 55 -8.17 -8.78 -2.14
CA MET A 55 -8.58 -8.52 -0.75
C MET A 55 -9.73 -7.51 -0.63
N LEU A 56 -9.92 -6.65 -1.64
CA LEU A 56 -10.98 -5.64 -1.68
C LEU A 56 -12.30 -6.13 -2.31
N LYS A 57 -12.33 -7.38 -2.81
CA LYS A 57 -13.53 -8.05 -3.29
C LYS A 57 -14.05 -9.02 -2.24
#